data_AF-A0A3M1SRV4-F1
#
_entry.id   AF-A0A3M1SRV4-F1
#
_cell.length_a   1.000
_cell.length_b   1.000
_cell.length_c   1.000
_cell.angle_alpha   90.00
_cell.angle_beta   90.00
_cell.angle_gamma   90.00
#
_symmetry.space_group_name_H-M   'P 1'
#
loop_
_entity.id
_entity.type
_entity.pdbx_description
1 polymer ?
#
loop_
_entity_poly.entity_id
_entity_poly.type
_entity_poly.pdbx_seq_one_letter_code
_entity_poly.pdbx_strand_id
1 'polypeptide(L)' 'MWNKKIIGIFGSLIEVLALCGLLLHILILLGAWNLLPESIPIHFDFAGRVDAWDIKPTYFCCLA' A
#
# COMPACT_ATOMS: atom_id res chain seq x y z
N MET A 1 18.54 -13.77 -33.20
CA MET A 1 19.32 -13.34 -32.02
C MET A 1 18.62 -12.15 -31.37
N TRP A 2 18.05 -12.31 -30.18
CA TRP A 2 17.48 -11.19 -29.44
C TRP A 2 18.58 -10.26 -28.94
N ASN A 3 18.34 -8.95 -29.02
CA ASN A 3 19.28 -7.93 -28.59
C ASN A 3 19.22 -7.79 -27.06
N LYS A 4 20.20 -8.37 -26.36
CA LYS A 4 20.31 -8.35 -24.88
C LYS A 4 20.25 -6.94 -24.29
N LYS A 5 20.68 -5.93 -25.06
CA LYS A 5 20.65 -4.52 -24.65
C LYS A 5 19.22 -3.98 -24.53
N ILE A 6 18.31 -4.42 -25.41
CA ILE A 6 16.90 -4.03 -25.37
C ILE A 6 16.24 -4.62 -24.12
N ILE A 7 16.48 -5.90 -23.83
CA ILE A 7 15.91 -6.60 -22.67
C ILE A 7 16.34 -5.92 -21.36
N GLY A 8 17.60 -5.49 -21.24
CA GLY A 8 18.09 -4.77 -20.08
C GLY A 8 17.39 -3.42 -19.87
N ILE A 9 17.17 -2.65 -20.95
CA ILE A 9 16.44 -1.37 -20.88
C ILE A 9 15.00 -1.59 -20.39
N PHE A 10 14.32 -2.62 -20.90
CA PHE A 10 12.97 -2.96 -20.45
C PHE A 10 12.92 -3.34 -18.97
N GLY A 11 13.90 -4.10 -18.48
CA GLY A 11 14.01 -4.43 -17.05
C GLY A 11 14.15 -3.18 -16.18
N SER A 12 15.09 -2.30 -16.52
CA SER A 12 15.30 -1.05 -15.78
C SER A 12 14.07 -0.14 -15.81
N LEU A 13 13.33 -0.09 -16.93
CA LEU A 13 12.08 0.67 -16.99
C LEU A 13 11.02 0.13 -16.03
N ILE A 14 10.88 -1.19 -15.94
CA ILE A 14 9.93 -1.83 -15.00
C ILE A 14 10.34 -1.54 -13.56
N GLU A 15 11.63 -1.64 -13.23
CA GLU A 15 12.15 -1.34 -11.88
C GLU A 15 11.87 0.11 -11.47
N VAL A 16 12.11 1.06 -12.38
CA VAL A 16 11.83 2.49 -12.13
C VAL A 16 10.33 2.72 -11.93
N LEU A 17 9.48 2.13 -12.78
CA LEU A 17 8.03 2.26 -12.64
C LEU A 17 7.53 1.65 -11.33
N ALA A 18 8.07 0.50 -10.92
CA ALA A 18 7.73 -0.14 -9.66
C ALA A 18 8.13 0.74 -8.47
N LEU A 19 9.34 1.32 -8.49
CA LEU A 19 9.80 2.24 -7.45
C LEU A 19 8.93 3.51 -7.39
N CYS A 20 8.62 4.11 -8.54
CA CYS A 20 7.73 5.27 -8.59
C CYS A 20 6.34 4.96 -8.06
N GLY A 21 5.79 3.78 -8.40
CA GLY A 21 4.50 3.31 -7.87
C GLY A 21 4.53 3.15 -6.36
N LEU A 22 5.59 2.55 -5.81
CA LEU A 22 5.77 2.40 -4.37
C LEU A 22 5.83 3.76 -3.65
N LEU A 23 6.65 4.69 -4.17
CA LEU A 23 6.78 6.03 -3.61
C LEU A 23 5.45 6.81 -3.66
N LEU A 24 4.69 6.67 -4.74
CA LEU A 24 3.37 7.29 -4.86
C LEU A 24 2.41 6.79 -3.76
N HIS A 25 2.39 5.48 -3.46
CA HIS A 25 1.56 4.93 -2.40
C HIS A 25 1.96 5.49 -1.02
N ILE A 26 3.26 5.60 -0.75
CA ILE A 26 3.77 6.19 0.49
C ILE A 26 3.31 7.65 0.60
N LEU A 27 3.43 8.44 -0.47
CA LEU A 27 2.99 9.84 -0.47
C LEU A 27 1.48 9.98 -0.22
N ILE A 28 0.66 9.11 -0.83
CA ILE A 28 -0.78 9.10 -0.60
C ILE A 28 -1.09 8.79 0.87
N LEU A 29 -0.44 7.77 1.44
CA LEU A 29 -0.63 7.40 2.85
C LEU A 29 -0.26 8.54 3.80
N LEU A 30 0.88 9.21 3.56
CA LEU A 30 1.31 10.35 4.37
C LEU A 30 0.36 11.55 4.22
N GLY A 31 -0.07 11.86 3.00
CA GLY A 31 -0.99 12.97 2.73
C GLY A 31 -2.39 12.74 3.28
N ALA A 32 -2.89 11.50 3.21
CA ALA A 32 -4.19 11.11 3.74
C ALA A 32 -4.15 10.77 5.24
N TRP A 33 -2.97 10.74 5.87
CA TRP A 33 -2.82 10.27 7.25
C TRP A 33 -3.76 11.02 8.22
N ASN A 34 -3.86 12.34 8.10
CA ASN A 34 -4.75 13.14 8.96
C ASN A 34 -6.24 13.01 8.62
N LEU A 35 -6.58 12.46 7.45
CA LEU A 35 -7.96 12.18 7.04
C LEU A 35 -8.43 10.80 7.50
N LEU A 36 -7.50 9.88 7.79
CA LEU A 36 -7.83 8.55 8.28
C LEU A 36 -8.41 8.64 9.70
N PRO A 37 -9.53 7.94 9.97
CA PRO A 37 -10.09 7.88 11.31
C PRO A 37 -9.11 7.21 12.29
N GLU A 38 -9.19 7.60 13.56
CA GLU A 38 -8.31 7.09 14.60
C GLU A 38 -8.56 5.60 14.92
N SER A 39 -9.71 5.07 14.52
CA SER A 39 -10.05 3.65 14.60
C SER A 39 -10.90 3.21 13.40
N ILE A 40 -10.65 2.01 12.90
CA ILE A 40 -11.52 1.30 11.93
C ILE A 40 -11.91 -0.08 12.45
N PRO A 41 -13.08 -0.59 12.03
CA PRO A 41 -13.50 -1.95 12.35
C PRO A 41 -12.53 -2.97 11.76
N ILE A 42 -12.16 -3.98 12.55
CA ILE A 42 -11.29 -5.09 12.12
C ILE A 42 -12.01 -6.44 12.17
N HIS A 43 -13.11 -6.54 12.89
CA HIS A 43 -13.93 -7.74 12.97
C HIS A 43 -15.42 -7.36 12.98
N PHE A 44 -16.23 -8.27 12.45
CA PHE A 44 -17.67 -8.17 12.44
C PHE A 44 -18.26 -9.47 12.96
N ASP A 45 -19.30 -9.37 13.77
CA ASP A 45 -20.03 -10.52 14.25
C ASP A 45 -20.87 -11.19 13.14
N PHE A 46 -21.49 -12.32 13.44
CA PHE A 46 -22.38 -13.03 12.51
C PHE A 46 -23.62 -12.22 12.09
N ALA A 47 -23.98 -11.16 12.83
CA ALA A 47 -25.06 -10.25 12.48
C ALA A 47 -24.57 -9.06 11.62
N GLY A 48 -23.28 -9.02 11.26
CA GLY A 48 -22.66 -7.95 10.47
C GLY A 48 -22.44 -6.65 11.26
N ARG A 49 -22.46 -6.70 12.59
CA ARG A 49 -22.15 -5.56 13.46
C ARG A 49 -20.67 -5.55 13.78
N VAL A 50 -20.09 -4.36 13.90
CA VAL A 50 -18.70 -4.24 14.35
C VAL A 50 -18.62 -4.69 15.81
N ASP A 51 -17.76 -5.68 16.07
CA ASP A 51 -17.48 -6.19 17.41
C ASP A 51 -16.00 -6.03 17.82
N ALA A 52 -15.11 -5.70 16.88
CA ALA A 52 -13.74 -5.27 17.20
C ALA A 52 -13.26 -4.09 16.34
N TRP A 53 -12.51 -3.20 16.99
CA TRP A 53 -11.89 -2.01 16.41
C TRP A 53 -10.39 -2.05 16.67
N ASP A 54 -9.61 -1.44 15.79
CA ASP A 54 -8.16 -1.26 15.98
C ASP A 54 -7.80 0.22 15.88
N ILE A 55 -6.55 0.57 16.18
CA ILE A 55 -6.06 1.94 16.19
C ILE A 55 -5.19 2.23 14.97
N LYS A 56 -5.23 3.49 14.54
CA LYS A 56 -4.52 4.04 13.39
C LYS A 56 -3.06 3.62 13.20
N PRO A 57 -2.22 3.53 14.26
CA PRO A 57 -0.84 3.05 14.12
C PRO A 57 -0.73 1.57 13.74
N THR A 58 -1.68 0.71 14.13
CA THR A 58 -1.64 -0.73 13.85
C THR A 58 -1.80 -1.03 12.36
N TYR A 59 -2.57 -0.22 11.61
CA TYR A 59 -2.71 -0.38 10.16
C TYR A 59 -1.40 -0.29 9.39
N PHE A 60 -0.49 0.56 9.85
CA PHE A 60 0.81 0.73 9.19
C PHE A 60 1.70 -0.51 9.37
N CYS A 61 1.59 -1.18 10.52
CA CYS A 61 2.31 -2.42 10.83
C CYS A 61 1.84 -3.59 9.97
N CYS A 62 0.55 -3.66 9.64
CA CYS A 62 -0.02 -4.72 8.80
C CYS A 62 0.10 -4.46 7.28
N LEU A 63 0.48 -3.24 6.88
CA LEU A 63 0.72 -2.88 5.48
C LEU A 63 2.20 -3.04 5.05
N ALA A 64 3.11 -3.26 6.01
CA ALA A 64 4.55 -3.48 5.83
C ALA A 64 4.90 -4.96 5.92
#